data_AF-A0A7J6H5M9-F1
#
_entry.id   AF-A0A7J6H5M9-F1
#
_cell.length_a   1.000
_cell.length_b   1.000
_cell.length_c   1.000
_cell.angle_alpha   90.00
_cell.angle_beta   90.00
_cell.angle_gamma   90.00
#
_symmetry.space_group_name_H-M   'P 1'
#
loop_
_entity.id
_entity.type
_entity.pdbx_description
1 polymer ?
#
loop_
_entity_poly.entity_id
_entity_poly.type
_entity_poly.pdbx_seq_one_letter_code
_entity_poly.pdbx_strand_id
1 'polypeptide(L)'
;MIVKMYWNRANFLQCLLSLAISSLSFHQINGYDWRDPLGNITIRWDIISPTPDGYVAVVNITNYQKYRKVDAPGWKLSWRWAHKEIIWTTIGARVADQGNCRRFKKNVPTSCAKAPTILDLTADDDEVTQNQKIDGCCKGGVLLSRVQSYHNSTTAFQIAVGGEGSSNITWRLPTNYTFRTPHGAYSCSRARVVPNTRFISADRRRITQAM
;
A
#
# COMPACT_ATOMS: atom_id res chain seq x y z
N MET A 1 -62.83 17.13 -3.92
CA MET A 1 -62.13 17.58 -2.71
C MET A 1 -60.63 17.56 -3.00
N ILE A 2 -60.02 18.72 -3.27
CA ILE A 2 -58.59 18.83 -3.63
C ILE A 2 -57.83 19.18 -2.34
N VAL A 3 -57.04 18.24 -1.83
CA VAL A 3 -56.15 18.48 -0.67
C VAL A 3 -54.88 19.15 -1.18
N LYS A 4 -54.75 20.46 -0.99
CA LYS A 4 -53.48 21.17 -1.18
C LYS A 4 -52.55 20.84 -0.01
N MET A 5 -51.58 19.96 -0.23
CA MET A 5 -50.46 19.79 0.70
C MET A 5 -49.52 20.99 0.57
N TYR A 6 -49.57 21.91 1.53
CA TYR A 6 -48.59 22.99 1.67
C TYR A 6 -47.31 22.43 2.29
N TRP A 7 -46.27 22.26 1.48
CA TRP A 7 -44.91 22.01 1.97
C TRP A 7 -44.34 23.32 2.51
N ASN A 8 -44.21 23.41 3.83
CA ASN A 8 -43.62 24.57 4.49
C ASN A 8 -42.12 24.60 4.17
N ARG A 9 -41.60 25.72 3.63
CA ARG A 9 -40.19 25.86 3.18
C ARG A 9 -39.18 25.50 4.28
N ALA A 10 -39.54 25.69 5.55
CA ALA A 10 -38.73 25.31 6.71
C ALA A 10 -38.53 23.78 6.82
N ASN A 11 -39.56 22.97 6.53
CA ASN A 11 -39.47 21.50 6.60
C ASN A 11 -38.59 20.91 5.49
N PHE A 12 -38.52 21.58 4.33
CA PHE A 12 -37.68 21.15 3.21
C PHE A 12 -36.18 21.38 3.48
N LEU A 13 -35.82 22.53 4.08
CA LEU A 13 -34.44 22.79 4.51
C LEU A 13 -34.00 21.88 5.66
N GLN A 14 -34.90 21.57 6.60
CA GLN A 14 -34.61 20.65 7.72
C GLN A 14 -34.25 19.25 7.21
N CYS A 15 -34.99 18.73 6.21
CA CYS A 15 -34.70 17.44 5.58
C CYS A 15 -33.35 17.43 4.84
N LEU A 16 -33.03 18.49 4.10
CA LEU A 16 -31.74 18.60 3.40
C LEU A 16 -30.55 18.66 4.37
N LEU A 17 -30.69 19.37 5.50
CA LEU A 17 -29.67 19.37 6.55
C LEU A 17 -29.51 17.99 7.20
N SER A 18 -30.61 17.27 7.47
CA SER A 18 -30.53 15.93 8.07
C SER A 18 -29.89 14.89 7.14
N LEU A 19 -30.11 14.99 5.82
CA LEU A 19 -29.46 14.14 4.82
C LEU A 19 -27.95 14.45 4.72
N ALA A 20 -27.55 15.72 4.78
CA ALA A 20 -26.15 16.14 4.77
C ALA A 20 -25.37 15.71 6.05
N ILE A 21 -26.04 15.66 7.20
CA ILE A 21 -25.42 15.19 8.46
C ILE A 21 -25.23 13.66 8.46
N SER A 22 -26.13 12.91 7.82
CA SER A 22 -25.99 11.44 7.70
C SER A 22 -24.82 11.00 6.81
N SER A 23 -24.37 11.85 5.89
CA SER A 23 -23.20 11.61 5.03
C SER A 23 -21.84 11.89 5.70
N LEU A 24 -21.81 12.45 6.92
CA LEU A 24 -20.55 12.79 7.62
C LEU A 24 -20.10 11.72 8.63
N SER A 25 -20.83 10.62 8.79
CA SER A 25 -20.36 9.45 9.52
C SER A 25 -19.32 8.67 8.70
N PHE A 26 -18.13 9.24 8.53
CA PHE A 26 -16.94 8.45 8.23
C PHE A 26 -16.70 7.52 9.41
N HIS A 27 -17.32 6.34 9.40
CA HIS A 27 -16.88 5.23 10.22
C HIS A 27 -15.45 4.91 9.76
N GLN A 28 -14.45 5.35 10.54
CA GLN A 28 -13.14 4.72 10.54
C GLN A 28 -13.37 3.31 11.11
N ILE A 29 -13.82 2.38 10.26
CA ILE A 29 -13.86 0.97 10.62
C ILE A 29 -12.39 0.57 10.75
N ASN A 30 -11.89 0.59 11.98
CA ASN A 30 -10.67 -0.12 12.33
C ASN A 30 -10.79 -1.51 11.72
N GLY A 31 -9.79 -1.96 10.96
CA GLY A 31 -9.84 -3.19 10.16
C GLY A 31 -10.10 -4.51 10.92
N TYR A 32 -10.49 -4.44 12.19
CA TYR A 32 -10.91 -5.56 13.03
C TYR A 32 -12.20 -6.23 12.51
N ASP A 33 -12.21 -7.55 12.57
CA ASP A 33 -13.36 -8.40 12.24
C ASP A 33 -13.60 -9.40 13.37
N TRP A 34 -14.77 -9.35 14.00
CA TRP A 34 -15.10 -10.27 15.09
C TRP A 34 -15.27 -11.72 14.61
N ARG A 35 -15.62 -11.93 13.32
CA ARG A 35 -15.74 -13.27 12.72
C ARG A 35 -14.40 -13.87 12.35
N ASP A 36 -13.36 -13.04 12.27
CA ASP A 36 -12.00 -13.45 11.97
C ASP A 36 -10.99 -12.67 12.84
N PRO A 37 -10.99 -12.92 14.16
CA PRO A 37 -10.22 -12.13 15.11
C PRO A 37 -8.70 -12.33 14.97
N LEU A 38 -8.27 -13.38 14.26
CA LEU A 38 -6.87 -13.66 13.96
C LEU A 38 -6.47 -13.25 12.53
N GLY A 39 -7.44 -12.79 11.73
CA GLY A 39 -7.21 -12.31 10.37
C GLY A 39 -6.32 -11.08 10.38
N ASN A 40 -5.28 -11.09 9.55
CA ASN A 40 -4.37 -9.97 9.43
C ASN A 40 -3.94 -9.75 7.98
N ILE A 41 -3.36 -8.58 7.73
CA ILE A 41 -2.63 -8.29 6.50
C ILE A 41 -1.16 -8.16 6.89
N THR A 42 -0.32 -8.99 6.31
CA THR A 42 1.11 -9.00 6.57
C THR A 42 1.84 -8.31 5.43
N ILE A 43 2.70 -7.35 5.78
CA ILE A 43 3.62 -6.70 4.85
C ILE A 43 5.02 -7.22 5.17
N ARG A 44 5.68 -7.80 4.18
CA ARG A 44 7.04 -8.32 4.29
C ARG A 44 7.95 -7.54 3.36
N TRP A 45 9.13 -7.17 3.86
CA TRP A 45 10.17 -6.51 3.11
C TRP A 45 11.34 -7.47 3.00
N ASP A 46 11.64 -7.93 1.79
CA ASP A 46 12.77 -8.79 1.51
C ASP A 46 13.85 -7.98 0.78
N ILE A 47 14.97 -7.69 1.46
CA ILE A 47 16.09 -6.95 0.86
C ILE A 47 16.86 -7.93 -0.04
N ILE A 48 16.85 -7.70 -1.35
CA ILE A 48 17.41 -8.65 -2.32
C ILE A 48 18.80 -8.24 -2.83
N SER A 49 19.14 -6.96 -2.75
CA SER A 49 20.44 -6.46 -3.20
C SER A 49 20.78 -5.13 -2.52
N PRO A 50 22.00 -4.95 -2.01
CA PRO A 50 22.46 -3.65 -1.53
C PRO A 50 22.85 -2.77 -2.72
N THR A 51 22.65 -1.46 -2.60
CA THR A 51 23.17 -0.46 -3.54
C THR A 51 24.20 0.43 -2.82
N PRO A 52 25.05 1.18 -3.55
CA PRO A 52 26.04 2.06 -2.93
C PRO A 52 25.45 3.09 -1.94
N ASP A 53 24.18 3.46 -2.14
CA ASP A 53 23.46 4.47 -1.39
C ASP A 53 22.22 3.92 -0.65
N GLY A 54 21.98 2.61 -0.65
CA GLY A 54 20.76 2.03 -0.11
C GLY A 54 20.58 0.54 -0.44
N TYR A 55 19.40 0.17 -0.92
CA TYR A 55 19.06 -1.21 -1.22
C TYR A 55 17.88 -1.33 -2.19
N VAL A 56 17.77 -2.50 -2.81
CA VAL A 56 16.59 -2.95 -3.55
C VAL A 56 15.87 -4.00 -2.71
N ALA A 57 14.57 -3.84 -2.54
CA ALA A 57 13.72 -4.79 -1.81
C ALA A 57 12.50 -5.20 -2.63
N VAL A 58 12.03 -6.43 -2.41
CA VAL A 58 10.71 -6.88 -2.82
C VAL A 58 9.78 -6.77 -1.62
N VAL A 59 8.68 -6.07 -1.79
CA VAL A 59 7.66 -5.89 -0.76
C VAL A 59 6.47 -6.76 -1.10
N ASN A 60 6.18 -7.75 -0.25
CA ASN A 60 5.04 -8.63 -0.37
C ASN A 60 3.94 -8.23 0.62
N ILE A 61 2.71 -8.12 0.13
CA ILE A 61 1.53 -7.86 0.93
C ILE A 61 0.59 -9.05 0.81
N THR A 62 0.29 -9.67 1.93
CA THR A 62 -0.54 -10.87 2.01
C THR A 62 -1.73 -10.66 2.90
N ASN A 63 -2.92 -10.86 2.36
CA ASN A 63 -4.17 -10.88 3.11
C ASN A 63 -4.41 -12.27 3.70
N TYR A 64 -4.24 -12.43 5.00
CA TYR A 64 -4.55 -13.66 5.74
C TYR A 64 -5.98 -13.69 6.31
N GLN A 65 -6.80 -12.70 5.99
CA GLN A 65 -8.21 -12.70 6.40
C GLN A 65 -8.99 -13.78 5.65
N LYS A 66 -10.05 -14.29 6.27
CA LYS A 66 -10.94 -15.32 5.71
C LYS A 66 -12.10 -14.74 4.92
N TYR A 67 -12.75 -13.72 5.47
CA TYR A 67 -14.02 -13.20 4.94
C TYR A 67 -13.92 -11.82 4.29
N ARG A 68 -12.80 -11.12 4.48
CA ARG A 68 -12.58 -9.78 3.92
C ARG A 68 -11.61 -9.84 2.75
N LYS A 69 -11.98 -9.13 1.71
CA LYS A 69 -11.14 -8.79 0.56
C LYS A 69 -10.93 -7.29 0.52
N VAL A 70 -9.90 -6.88 -0.21
CA VAL A 70 -9.72 -5.49 -0.65
C VAL A 70 -10.31 -5.38 -2.04
N ASP A 71 -11.34 -4.56 -2.18
CA ASP A 71 -11.97 -4.25 -3.45
C ASP A 71 -11.30 -3.04 -4.12
N ALA A 72 -11.62 -2.80 -5.39
CA ALA A 72 -11.25 -1.58 -6.10
C ALA A 72 -11.80 -0.33 -5.35
N PRO A 73 -11.11 0.82 -5.32
CA PRO A 73 -9.87 1.18 -6.04
C PRO A 73 -8.57 0.62 -5.43
N GLY A 74 -8.66 -0.37 -4.54
CA GLY A 74 -7.52 -1.11 -4.05
C GLY A 74 -6.90 -0.54 -2.79
N TRP A 75 -5.81 -1.17 -2.35
CA TRP A 75 -5.10 -0.75 -1.15
C TRP A 75 -4.16 0.44 -1.39
N LYS A 76 -3.87 1.16 -0.31
CA LYS A 76 -2.83 2.19 -0.23
C LYS A 76 -1.91 1.87 0.95
N LEU A 77 -0.63 1.63 0.67
CA LEU A 77 0.37 1.33 1.69
C LEU A 77 1.22 2.59 1.93
N SER A 78 1.27 3.07 3.17
CA SER A 78 2.13 4.19 3.54
C SER A 78 2.94 3.85 4.78
N TRP A 79 4.13 4.43 4.89
CA TRP A 79 5.00 4.32 6.05
C TRP A 79 5.77 5.61 6.22
N ARG A 80 6.52 5.74 7.32
CA ARG A 80 7.43 6.85 7.56
C ARG A 80 8.86 6.37 7.65
N TRP A 81 9.72 6.95 6.82
CA TRP A 81 11.15 6.69 6.83
C TRP A 81 11.78 7.10 8.17
N ALA A 82 12.84 6.40 8.60
CA ALA A 82 13.52 6.74 9.84
C ALA A 82 14.34 8.04 9.70
N HIS A 83 15.03 8.21 8.57
CA HIS A 83 15.96 9.31 8.27
C HIS A 83 15.56 10.04 6.96
N LYS A 84 16.49 10.24 6.04
CA LYS A 84 16.25 10.96 4.78
C LYS A 84 16.33 9.99 3.59
N GLU A 85 15.65 8.86 3.74
CA GLU A 85 15.48 7.88 2.69
C GLU A 85 14.55 8.43 1.59
N ILE A 86 14.82 7.97 0.38
CA ILE A 86 14.10 8.33 -0.85
C ILE A 86 13.77 7.06 -1.62
N ILE A 87 12.81 7.16 -2.53
CA ILE A 87 12.44 6.10 -3.47
C ILE A 87 12.99 6.47 -4.83
N TRP A 88 14.05 5.78 -5.27
CA TRP A 88 14.58 5.96 -6.62
C TRP A 88 13.53 5.56 -7.65
N THR A 89 13.07 4.32 -7.57
CA THR A 89 12.10 3.74 -8.49
C THR A 89 11.27 2.65 -7.81
N THR A 90 10.13 2.34 -8.41
CA THR A 90 9.28 1.19 -8.08
C THR A 90 9.01 0.38 -9.34
N ILE A 91 8.78 -0.93 -9.20
CA ILE A 91 8.32 -1.83 -10.27
C ILE A 91 7.11 -2.59 -9.72
N GLY A 92 6.04 -2.66 -10.50
CA GLY A 92 4.77 -3.28 -10.08
C GLY A 92 3.88 -2.40 -9.20
N ALA A 93 4.32 -1.18 -8.88
CA ALA A 93 3.57 -0.21 -8.08
C ALA A 93 3.91 1.23 -8.47
N ARG A 94 3.02 2.17 -8.14
CA ARG A 94 3.19 3.61 -8.32
C ARG A 94 3.28 4.31 -6.96
N VAL A 95 4.10 5.36 -6.87
CA VAL A 95 4.09 6.27 -5.72
C VAL A 95 3.07 7.38 -5.94
N ALA A 96 2.18 7.61 -4.97
CA ALA A 96 1.12 8.61 -5.08
C ALA A 96 1.64 10.05 -5.05
N ASP A 97 2.72 10.30 -4.30
CA ASP A 97 3.28 11.62 -4.09
C ASP A 97 4.82 11.61 -4.22
N GLN A 98 5.34 12.52 -5.05
CA GLN A 98 6.79 12.70 -5.21
C GLN A 98 7.42 13.45 -4.02
N GLY A 99 6.66 14.29 -3.31
CA GLY A 99 7.19 15.12 -2.23
C GLY A 99 8.20 16.18 -2.71
N ASN A 100 9.03 16.68 -1.79
CA ASN A 100 9.99 17.76 -2.09
C ASN A 100 11.36 17.21 -2.53
N CYS A 101 11.52 17.02 -3.85
CA CYS A 101 12.78 16.55 -4.44
C CYS A 101 13.73 17.67 -4.92
N ARG A 102 13.57 18.92 -4.48
CA ARG A 102 14.34 20.08 -5.00
C ARG A 102 15.87 19.96 -4.92
N ARG A 103 16.38 19.08 -4.04
CA ARG A 103 17.81 18.79 -3.86
C ARG A 103 18.41 18.02 -5.05
N PHE A 104 17.60 17.26 -5.78
CA PHE A 104 18.05 16.47 -6.92
C PHE A 104 17.94 17.31 -8.19
N LYS A 105 19.08 17.63 -8.82
CA LYS A 105 19.14 18.50 -10.01
C LYS A 105 19.21 17.76 -11.34
N LYS A 106 19.70 16.51 -11.34
CA LYS A 106 19.87 15.70 -12.55
C LYS A 106 18.98 14.46 -12.49
N ASN A 107 19.28 13.55 -11.56
CA ASN A 107 18.53 12.32 -11.36
C ASN A 107 17.53 12.53 -10.24
N VAL A 108 16.29 12.89 -10.60
CA VAL A 108 15.21 13.11 -9.63
C VAL A 108 14.58 11.76 -9.28
N PRO A 109 14.56 11.37 -8.00
CA PRO A 109 13.91 10.14 -7.58
C PRO A 109 12.39 10.22 -7.74
N THR A 110 11.75 9.06 -7.81
CA THR A 110 10.29 8.94 -7.91
C THR A 110 9.59 9.54 -6.69
N SER A 111 10.19 9.45 -5.50
CA SER A 111 9.69 10.17 -4.32
C SER A 111 10.76 10.51 -3.29
N CYS A 112 10.67 11.72 -2.75
CA CYS A 112 11.42 12.24 -1.61
C CYS A 112 10.52 12.48 -0.39
N ALA A 113 9.28 11.97 -0.43
CA ALA A 113 8.36 12.11 0.68
C ALA A 113 8.89 11.37 1.91
N LYS A 114 8.87 12.05 3.07
CA LYS A 114 9.22 11.43 4.36
C LYS A 114 8.25 10.31 4.75
N ALA A 115 7.02 10.38 4.24
CA ALA A 115 6.01 9.36 4.41
C ALA A 115 5.31 9.07 3.06
N PRO A 116 5.93 8.28 2.18
CA PRO A 116 5.38 8.00 0.85
C PRO A 116 4.12 7.14 0.94
N THR A 117 3.28 7.21 -0.08
CA THR A 117 2.16 6.29 -0.27
C THR A 117 2.31 5.51 -1.58
N ILE A 118 2.23 4.19 -1.50
CA ILE A 118 2.31 3.25 -2.62
C ILE A 118 0.93 2.74 -2.99
N LEU A 119 0.70 2.67 -4.29
CA LEU A 119 -0.49 2.15 -4.94
C LEU A 119 -0.07 1.02 -5.89
N ASP A 120 -0.84 -0.05 -5.95
CA ASP A 120 -0.63 -1.09 -6.96
C ASP A 120 -0.94 -0.55 -8.36
N LEU A 121 -0.29 -1.11 -9.38
CA LEU A 121 -0.62 -0.79 -10.77
C LEU A 121 -1.87 -1.56 -11.21
N THR A 122 -2.54 -1.10 -12.27
CA THR A 122 -3.59 -1.89 -12.93
C THR A 122 -3.00 -2.57 -14.17
N ALA A 123 -3.38 -3.82 -14.46
CA ALA A 123 -2.87 -4.54 -15.64
C ALA A 123 -3.15 -3.82 -16.98
N ASP A 124 -4.24 -3.04 -17.01
CA ASP A 124 -4.73 -2.27 -18.16
C ASP A 124 -4.25 -0.81 -18.14
N ASP A 125 -3.45 -0.39 -17.15
CA ASP A 125 -2.84 0.94 -17.20
C ASP A 125 -1.89 0.98 -18.41
N ASP A 126 -2.18 1.85 -19.38
CA ASP A 126 -1.39 2.06 -20.61
C ASP A 126 0.09 2.42 -20.33
N GLU A 127 0.40 2.80 -19.08
CA GLU A 127 1.75 3.09 -18.59
C GLU A 127 2.56 1.84 -18.16
N VAL A 128 1.92 0.67 -17.99
CA VAL A 128 2.60 -0.54 -17.49
C VAL A 128 3.28 -1.27 -18.63
N THR A 129 4.43 -0.74 -19.03
CA THR A 129 5.36 -1.44 -19.92
C THR A 129 5.78 -2.80 -19.33
N GLN A 130 6.18 -3.76 -20.17
CA GLN A 130 6.56 -5.10 -19.73
C GLN A 130 7.65 -5.09 -18.63
N ASN A 131 8.54 -4.10 -18.65
CA ASN A 131 9.62 -3.91 -17.67
C ASN A 131 9.14 -3.40 -16.29
N GLN A 132 7.88 -2.98 -16.19
CA GLN A 132 7.25 -2.54 -14.95
C GLN A 132 6.42 -3.64 -14.28
N LYS A 133 6.40 -4.85 -14.86
CA LYS A 133 5.67 -6.00 -14.31
C LYS A 133 6.61 -6.92 -13.53
N ILE A 134 6.15 -7.33 -12.35
CA ILE A 134 6.77 -8.35 -11.50
C ILE A 134 5.70 -9.39 -11.15
N ASP A 135 6.13 -10.61 -10.83
CA ASP A 135 5.19 -11.65 -10.39
C ASP A 135 4.35 -11.20 -9.20
N GLY A 136 3.05 -11.48 -9.25
CA GLY A 136 2.09 -11.10 -8.20
C GLY A 136 1.59 -9.65 -8.19
N CYS A 137 2.15 -8.73 -8.99
CA CYS A 137 1.74 -7.32 -9.03
C CYS A 137 0.46 -7.06 -9.84
N CYS A 138 0.10 -5.78 -9.90
CA CYS A 138 -0.62 -5.17 -11.01
C CYS A 138 -2.11 -5.56 -11.06
N LYS A 139 -2.71 -5.70 -9.87
CA LYS A 139 -4.10 -6.14 -9.68
C LYS A 139 -5.04 -4.98 -9.40
N GLY A 140 -4.61 -3.73 -9.66
CA GLY A 140 -5.35 -2.52 -9.29
C GLY A 140 -5.59 -2.42 -7.78
N GLY A 141 -4.73 -3.08 -6.99
CA GLY A 141 -4.83 -3.11 -5.53
C GLY A 141 -5.95 -4.01 -4.99
N VAL A 142 -6.59 -4.80 -5.85
CA VAL A 142 -7.54 -5.84 -5.41
C VAL A 142 -6.76 -6.97 -4.74
N LEU A 143 -7.19 -7.37 -3.55
CA LEU A 143 -6.55 -8.41 -2.76
C LEU A 143 -7.62 -9.33 -2.15
N LEU A 144 -7.75 -10.54 -2.68
CA LEU A 144 -8.75 -11.49 -2.19
C LEU A 144 -8.41 -12.01 -0.79
N SER A 145 -9.39 -12.61 -0.14
CA SER A 145 -9.12 -13.34 1.11
C SER A 145 -8.28 -14.59 0.81
N ARG A 146 -7.48 -15.05 1.78
CA ARG A 146 -6.65 -16.25 1.59
C ARG A 146 -7.47 -17.51 1.33
N VAL A 147 -8.69 -17.55 1.86
CA VAL A 147 -9.64 -18.65 1.64
C VAL A 147 -10.18 -18.65 0.21
N GLN A 148 -10.42 -17.46 -0.36
CA GLN A 148 -10.90 -17.33 -1.74
C GLN A 148 -9.84 -17.72 -2.77
N SER A 149 -8.59 -17.27 -2.57
CA SER A 149 -7.50 -17.62 -3.47
C SER A 149 -6.14 -17.38 -2.81
N TYR A 150 -5.32 -18.42 -2.75
CA TYR A 150 -3.94 -18.29 -2.27
C TYR A 150 -3.14 -17.27 -3.10
N HIS A 151 -3.21 -17.39 -4.44
CA HIS A 151 -2.47 -16.55 -5.38
C HIS A 151 -2.95 -15.10 -5.39
N ASN A 152 -4.27 -14.88 -5.39
CA ASN A 152 -4.84 -13.53 -5.46
C ASN A 152 -4.98 -12.86 -4.08
N SER A 153 -4.62 -13.56 -3.00
CA SER A 153 -4.49 -12.97 -1.65
C SER A 153 -3.12 -12.34 -1.39
N THR A 154 -2.18 -12.47 -2.33
CA THR A 154 -0.84 -11.91 -2.23
C THR A 154 -0.59 -10.96 -3.40
N THR A 155 0.05 -9.83 -3.14
CA THR A 155 0.58 -8.93 -4.17
C THR A 155 2.00 -8.52 -3.82
N ALA A 156 2.78 -8.16 -4.83
CA ALA A 156 4.18 -7.81 -4.68
C ALA A 156 4.55 -6.60 -5.54
N PHE A 157 5.49 -5.81 -5.04
CA PHE A 157 6.17 -4.79 -5.83
C PHE A 157 7.63 -4.71 -5.41
N GLN A 158 8.47 -4.22 -6.32
CA GLN A 158 9.88 -3.95 -6.02
C GLN A 158 10.08 -2.46 -5.78
N ILE A 159 10.99 -2.13 -4.86
CA ILE A 159 11.35 -0.76 -4.51
C ILE A 159 12.87 -0.63 -4.43
N ALA A 160 13.39 0.40 -5.09
CA ALA A 160 14.78 0.83 -4.94
C ALA A 160 14.81 2.02 -3.97
N VAL A 161 15.39 1.81 -2.80
CA VAL A 161 15.49 2.80 -1.73
C VAL A 161 16.92 3.31 -1.68
N GLY A 162 17.07 4.63 -1.64
CA GLY A 162 18.35 5.30 -1.38
C GLY A 162 18.28 6.10 -0.08
N GLY A 163 19.42 6.46 0.47
CA GLY A 163 19.54 7.47 1.52
C GLY A 163 20.28 8.69 1.00
N GLU A 164 19.89 9.87 1.49
CA GLU A 164 20.54 11.11 1.13
C GLU A 164 22.04 11.09 1.53
N GLY A 165 22.93 10.89 0.55
CA GLY A 165 24.34 11.30 0.59
C GLY A 165 25.26 10.58 1.58
N SER A 166 24.97 9.34 1.99
CA SER A 166 25.85 8.60 2.91
C SER A 166 26.19 7.21 2.36
N SER A 167 27.49 6.88 2.36
CA SER A 167 28.02 5.54 2.07
C SER A 167 28.02 4.60 3.29
N ASN A 168 27.58 5.09 4.46
CA ASN A 168 27.60 4.37 5.75
C ASN A 168 26.18 4.20 6.33
N ILE A 169 25.20 3.83 5.49
CA ILE A 169 23.81 3.70 5.94
C ILE A 169 23.60 2.33 6.57
N THR A 170 23.32 2.32 7.88
CA THR A 170 22.62 1.19 8.50
C THR A 170 21.15 1.31 8.15
N TRP A 171 20.61 0.33 7.41
CA TRP A 171 19.19 0.32 7.01
C TRP A 171 18.31 0.25 8.25
N ARG A 172 17.62 1.34 8.57
CA ARG A 172 16.70 1.40 9.70
C ARG A 172 15.31 1.01 9.22
N LEU A 173 14.64 0.19 10.03
CA LEU A 173 13.27 -0.22 9.75
C LEU A 173 12.36 1.02 9.71
N PRO A 174 11.52 1.17 8.68
CA PRO A 174 10.52 2.22 8.65
C PRO A 174 9.50 2.05 9.78
N THR A 175 8.81 3.13 10.08
CA THR A 175 7.85 3.20 11.19
C THR A 175 6.48 3.62 10.69
N ASN A 176 5.46 3.44 11.52
CA ASN A 176 4.11 3.94 11.25
C ASN A 176 3.53 3.45 9.92
N TYR A 177 3.62 2.15 9.68
CA TYR A 177 2.95 1.54 8.53
C TYR A 177 1.45 1.66 8.68
N THR A 178 0.81 2.17 7.63
CA THR A 178 -0.65 2.24 7.50
C THR A 178 -1.04 1.57 6.19
N PHE A 179 -2.03 0.70 6.26
CA PHE A 179 -2.60 0.03 5.10
C PHE A 179 -4.06 0.44 5.02
N ARG A 180 -4.40 1.24 4.00
CA ARG A 180 -5.76 1.74 3.80
C ARG A 180 -6.43 0.95 2.69
N THR A 181 -7.69 0.62 2.88
CA THR A 181 -8.55 0.00 1.88
C THR A 181 -9.75 0.91 1.65
N PRO A 182 -10.57 0.68 0.61
CA PRO A 182 -11.73 1.54 0.35
C PRO A 182 -12.73 1.57 1.51
N HIS A 183 -12.84 0.48 2.25
CA HIS A 183 -13.82 0.29 3.32
C HIS A 183 -13.21 0.21 4.73
N GLY A 184 -11.94 0.57 4.90
CA GLY A 184 -11.30 0.49 6.21
C GLY A 184 -9.84 0.92 6.22
N ALA A 185 -9.29 0.99 7.43
CA ALA A 185 -7.87 1.29 7.63
C ALA A 185 -7.27 0.37 8.68
N TYR A 186 -6.01 -0.01 8.45
CA TYR A 186 -5.21 -0.84 9.32
C TYR A 186 -3.98 -0.05 9.75
N SER A 187 -3.80 0.07 11.06
CA SER A 187 -2.53 0.50 11.66
C SER A 187 -1.70 -0.74 11.94
N CYS A 188 -0.53 -0.83 11.31
CA CYS A 188 0.32 -1.99 11.48
C CYS A 188 1.08 -1.93 12.82
N SER A 189 1.41 -3.10 13.34
CA SER A 189 2.34 -3.22 14.47
C SER A 189 3.74 -2.74 14.08
N ARG A 190 4.62 -2.56 15.08
CA ARG A 190 6.01 -2.18 14.83
C ARG A 190 6.70 -3.21 13.94
N ALA A 191 7.40 -2.73 12.91
CA ALA A 191 8.23 -3.58 12.06
C ALA A 191 9.33 -4.27 12.89
N ARG A 192 9.64 -5.50 12.52
CA ARG A 192 10.68 -6.32 13.16
C ARG A 192 11.47 -7.07 12.10
N VAL A 193 12.75 -7.31 12.37
CA VAL A 193 13.58 -8.20 11.56
C VAL A 193 13.09 -9.64 11.77
N VAL A 194 12.98 -10.39 10.69
CA VAL A 194 12.56 -11.80 10.67
C VAL A 194 13.61 -12.64 9.95
N PRO A 195 13.61 -13.98 10.10
CA PRO A 195 14.53 -14.83 9.35
C PRO A 195 14.44 -14.58 7.85
N ASN A 196 15.60 -14.57 7.20
CA ASN A 196 15.72 -14.19 5.81
C ASN A 196 14.96 -15.16 4.90
N THR A 197 14.18 -14.61 3.96
CA THR A 197 13.46 -15.39 2.96
C THR A 197 14.45 -16.02 1.97
N ARG A 198 14.25 -17.29 1.62
CA ARG A 198 14.98 -17.97 0.55
C ARG A 198 14.17 -17.96 -0.73
N PHE A 199 14.80 -17.55 -1.82
CA PHE A 199 14.23 -17.55 -3.16
C PHE A 199 14.87 -18.66 -3.98
N ILE A 200 14.04 -19.54 -4.51
CA ILE A 200 14.46 -20.60 -5.43
C ILE A 200 14.25 -20.08 -6.84
N SER A 201 15.29 -20.13 -7.67
CA SER A 201 15.19 -19.73 -9.08
C SER A 201 14.20 -20.61 -9.85
N ALA A 202 13.66 -20.09 -10.96
CA ALA A 202 12.69 -20.82 -11.78
C ALA A 202 13.22 -22.17 -12.30
N ASP A 203 14.52 -22.25 -12.60
CA ASP A 203 15.20 -23.49 -12.99
C ASP A 203 15.52 -24.44 -11.81
N ARG A 204 15.21 -24.03 -10.57
CA ARG A 204 15.49 -24.72 -9.30
C ARG A 204 16.96 -25.01 -9.01
N ARG A 205 17.88 -24.39 -9.75
CA ARG A 205 19.32 -24.64 -9.61
C ARG A 205 20.01 -23.68 -8.67
N ARG A 206 19.41 -22.53 -8.37
CA ARG A 206 19.99 -21.49 -7.52
C ARG A 206 19.05 -21.15 -6.39
N ILE A 207 19.63 -21.01 -5.21
CA ILE A 207 18.94 -20.48 -4.03
C ILE A 207 19.64 -19.17 -3.69
N THR A 208 18.87 -18.10 -3.67
CA THR A 208 19.32 -16.80 -3.15
C THR A 208 18.57 -16.51 -1.86
N GLN A 209 19.10 -15.63 -1.03
CA GLN A 209 18.50 -15.30 0.26
C GLN A 209 18.43 -13.78 0.38
N ALA A 210 17.32 -13.29 0.94
CA ALA A 210 17.22 -11.89 1.35
C ALA A 210 18.31 -11.56 2.39
N MET A 211 18.65 -10.29 2.54
CA MET A 211 19.63 -9.80 3.52
C MET A 211 18.96 -9.43 4.84
#